data_AF-A0A524CZU3-F1
#
_entry.id   AF-A0A524CZU3-F1
#
_cell.length_a   1.000
_cell.length_b   1.000
_cell.length_c   1.000
_cell.angle_alpha   90.00
_cell.angle_beta   90.00
_cell.angle_gamma   90.00
#
_symmetry.space_group_name_H-M   'P 1'
#
loop_
_entity.id
_entity.type
_entity.pdbx_description
1 polymer ?
#
loop_
_entity_poly.entity_id
_entity_poly.type
_entity_poly.pdbx_seq_one_letter_code
_entity_poly.pdbx_strand_id
1 'polypeptide(L)'
;MKMREVSEKDRLFYFERHFFTLDGLWMIETEEETDWKTALKIDTEVWKRLLKIIIRRLKKYLNLEENSLANLIEILTFRWSVEKWKYEIVKKEPDEAIIHVEKCPYHEIMKRNPERHDKIPLICKDMCIPFYEDIVKNFNSKISLDRKKYQGLGDPICDFHFTVEE
;
A
#
# COMPACT_ATOMS: atom_id res chain seq x y z
N MET A 1 42.46 -10.82 4.57
CA MET A 1 41.30 -10.50 5.45
C MET A 1 40.16 -11.43 5.08
N LYS A 2 39.63 -12.23 6.01
CA LYS A 2 38.52 -13.16 5.69
C LYS A 2 37.23 -12.33 5.59
N MET A 3 36.52 -12.42 4.48
CA MET A 3 35.24 -11.71 4.33
C MET A 3 34.20 -12.30 5.29
N ARG A 4 33.35 -11.44 5.85
CA ARG A 4 32.23 -11.87 6.69
C ARG A 4 31.19 -12.58 5.81
N GLU A 5 30.66 -13.70 6.30
CA GLU A 5 29.50 -14.36 5.69
C GLU A 5 28.21 -13.60 6.01
N VAL A 6 27.34 -13.46 5.00
CA VAL A 6 26.10 -12.68 5.07
C VAL A 6 24.92 -13.59 5.42
N SER A 7 24.28 -13.34 6.56
CA SER A 7 23.10 -14.09 7.01
C SER A 7 21.79 -13.60 6.40
N GLU A 8 20.69 -14.35 6.56
CA GLU A 8 19.36 -13.89 6.18
C GLU A 8 18.93 -12.64 6.96
N LYS A 9 19.29 -12.54 8.25
CA LYS A 9 19.04 -11.36 9.07
C LYS A 9 19.77 -10.13 8.51
N ASP A 10 21.00 -10.30 8.03
CA ASP A 10 21.75 -9.21 7.40
C ASP A 10 21.08 -8.77 6.08
N ARG A 11 20.61 -9.72 5.27
CA ARG A 11 19.85 -9.43 4.04
C ARG A 11 18.55 -8.69 4.34
N LEU A 12 17.78 -9.17 5.33
CA LEU A 12 16.52 -8.54 5.74
C LEU A 12 16.76 -7.12 6.25
N PHE A 13 17.75 -6.92 7.13
CA PHE A 13 18.13 -5.60 7.60
C PHE A 13 18.49 -4.66 6.43
N TYR A 14 19.29 -5.14 5.49
CA TYR A 14 19.69 -4.35 4.32
C TYR A 14 18.48 -4.00 3.45
N PHE A 15 17.67 -4.96 3.02
CA PHE A 15 16.56 -4.66 2.12
C PHE A 15 15.39 -3.93 2.80
N GLU A 16 14.99 -4.30 4.01
CA GLU A 16 13.86 -3.67 4.73
C GLU A 16 14.14 -2.18 5.01
N ARG A 17 15.33 -1.85 5.52
CA ARG A 17 15.67 -0.47 5.91
C ARG A 17 15.84 0.45 4.72
N HIS A 18 16.34 -0.06 3.61
CA HIS A 18 16.62 0.76 2.44
C HIS A 18 15.42 0.85 1.49
N PHE A 19 14.46 -0.08 1.54
CA PHE A 19 13.30 -0.06 0.65
C PHE A 19 12.48 1.23 0.75
N PHE A 20 11.99 1.58 1.94
CA PHE A 20 11.20 2.81 2.14
C PHE A 20 12.06 4.09 2.05
N THR A 21 13.35 3.98 2.36
CA THR A 21 14.28 5.11 2.23
C THR A 21 14.49 5.44 0.75
N LEU A 22 14.69 4.42 -0.08
CA LEU A 22 14.81 4.58 -1.53
C LEU A 22 13.54 5.17 -2.14
N ASP A 23 12.36 4.69 -1.73
CA ASP A 23 11.06 5.21 -2.17
C ASP A 23 10.90 6.72 -1.85
N GLY A 24 11.21 7.12 -0.61
CA GLY A 24 11.17 8.53 -0.22
C GLY A 24 12.18 9.40 -0.97
N LEU A 25 13.42 8.93 -1.13
CA LEU A 25 14.45 9.63 -1.91
C LEU A 25 14.07 9.77 -3.38
N TRP A 26 13.54 8.71 -3.99
CA TRP A 26 13.06 8.75 -5.37
C TRP A 26 12.01 9.84 -5.58
N MET A 27 11.06 9.97 -4.65
CA MET A 27 10.05 11.02 -4.71
C MET A 27 10.66 12.43 -4.57
N ILE A 28 11.61 12.63 -3.65
CA ILE A 28 12.28 13.91 -3.43
C ILE A 28 13.05 14.33 -4.70
N GLU A 29 13.94 13.47 -5.19
CA GLU A 29 14.78 13.77 -6.36
C GLU A 29 13.94 13.98 -7.62
N THR A 30 12.87 13.20 -7.81
CA THR A 30 11.96 13.37 -8.96
C THR A 30 11.20 14.71 -8.87
N GLU A 31 10.79 15.12 -7.67
CA GLU A 31 10.13 16.42 -7.45
C GLU A 31 11.09 17.59 -7.74
N GLU A 32 12.34 17.50 -7.31
CA GLU A 32 13.37 18.52 -7.54
C GLU A 32 13.71 18.70 -9.03
N GLU A 33 13.78 17.61 -9.79
CA GLU A 33 14.06 17.62 -11.23
C GLU A 33 12.83 17.97 -12.09
N THR A 34 11.62 17.91 -11.53
CA THR A 34 10.38 18.17 -12.27
C THR A 34 9.47 19.15 -11.52
N ASP A 35 8.38 18.67 -10.95
CA ASP A 35 7.47 19.38 -10.08
C ASP A 35 6.64 18.34 -9.28
N TRP A 36 5.98 18.77 -8.20
CA TRP A 36 5.18 17.87 -7.35
C TRP A 36 4.14 17.06 -8.12
N LYS A 37 3.43 17.67 -9.07
CA LYS A 37 2.34 17.02 -9.80
C LYS A 37 2.89 15.95 -10.74
N THR A 38 3.99 16.26 -11.41
CA THR A 38 4.69 15.34 -12.31
C THR A 38 5.30 14.18 -11.51
N ALA A 39 5.98 14.46 -10.40
CA ALA A 39 6.54 13.46 -9.51
C ALA A 39 5.47 12.52 -8.96
N LEU A 40 4.37 13.06 -8.41
CA LEU A 40 3.27 12.24 -7.87
C LEU A 40 2.61 11.37 -8.94
N LYS A 41 2.48 11.87 -10.17
CA LYS A 41 1.97 11.10 -11.30
C LYS A 41 2.89 9.92 -11.62
N ILE A 42 4.20 10.16 -11.71
CA ILE A 42 5.20 9.11 -11.97
C ILE A 42 5.13 8.07 -10.85
N ASP A 43 5.17 8.52 -9.60
CA ASP A 43 5.16 7.65 -8.42
C ASP A 43 3.88 6.80 -8.37
N THR A 44 2.73 7.39 -8.67
CA THR A 44 1.44 6.67 -8.75
C THR A 44 1.49 5.53 -9.76
N GLU A 45 2.07 5.77 -10.95
CA GLU A 45 2.17 4.75 -11.99
C GLU A 45 3.20 3.65 -11.65
N VAL A 46 4.30 4.02 -10.99
CA VAL A 46 5.27 3.05 -10.44
C VAL A 46 4.60 2.16 -9.40
N TRP A 47 3.90 2.74 -8.42
CA TRP A 47 3.22 1.99 -7.37
C TRP A 47 2.09 1.10 -7.88
N LYS A 48 1.29 1.54 -8.85
CA LYS A 48 0.28 0.66 -9.51
C LYS A 48 0.95 -0.57 -10.14
N ARG A 49 2.04 -0.39 -10.87
CA ARG A 49 2.79 -1.49 -11.50
C ARG A 49 3.41 -2.41 -10.46
N LEU A 50 4.05 -1.83 -9.45
CA LEU A 50 4.71 -2.58 -8.38
C LEU A 50 3.70 -3.38 -7.56
N LEU A 51 2.55 -2.82 -7.19
CA LEU A 51 1.53 -3.53 -6.42
C LEU A 51 0.93 -4.71 -7.17
N LYS A 52 0.69 -4.59 -8.49
CA LYS A 52 0.30 -5.74 -9.32
C LYS A 52 1.35 -6.87 -9.25
N ILE A 53 2.63 -6.51 -9.28
CA ILE A 53 3.73 -7.47 -9.11
C ILE A 53 3.75 -8.07 -7.70
N ILE A 54 3.59 -7.26 -6.66
CA ILE A 54 3.57 -7.70 -5.25
C ILE A 54 2.39 -8.66 -5.02
N ILE A 55 1.18 -8.29 -5.42
CA ILE A 55 -0.03 -9.13 -5.27
C ILE A 55 0.18 -10.48 -5.95
N ARG A 56 0.67 -10.50 -7.19
CA ARG A 56 0.97 -11.75 -7.91
C ARG A 56 2.02 -12.59 -7.19
N ARG A 57 3.09 -11.97 -6.67
CA ARG A 57 4.16 -12.68 -5.94
C ARG A 57 3.65 -13.22 -4.61
N LEU A 58 2.86 -12.45 -3.86
CA LEU A 58 2.27 -12.85 -2.59
C LEU A 58 1.24 -13.96 -2.79
N LYS A 59 0.38 -13.85 -3.81
CA LYS A 59 -0.54 -14.93 -4.19
C LYS A 59 0.18 -16.26 -4.35
N LYS A 60 1.30 -16.27 -5.10
CA LYS A 60 2.14 -17.47 -5.28
C LYS A 60 2.83 -17.90 -3.97
N TYR A 61 3.38 -16.95 -3.22
CA TYR A 61 4.11 -17.24 -1.97
C TYR A 61 3.21 -17.84 -0.89
N LEU A 62 1.94 -17.41 -0.84
CA LEU A 62 0.93 -17.87 0.10
C LEU A 62 0.15 -19.10 -0.42
N ASN A 63 0.49 -19.62 -1.61
CA ASN A 63 -0.19 -20.75 -2.26
C ASN A 63 -1.71 -20.54 -2.44
N LEU A 64 -2.10 -19.34 -2.87
CA LEU A 64 -3.50 -19.00 -3.12
C LEU A 64 -3.80 -19.20 -4.61
N GLU A 65 -4.74 -20.09 -4.96
CA GLU A 65 -4.99 -20.45 -6.36
C GLU A 65 -6.03 -19.52 -7.03
N GLU A 66 -7.06 -19.11 -6.30
CA GLU A 66 -8.18 -18.34 -6.84
C GLU A 66 -8.04 -16.83 -6.63
N ASN A 67 -8.74 -16.03 -7.43
CA ASN A 67 -8.87 -14.58 -7.23
C ASN A 67 -10.15 -14.25 -6.44
N SER A 68 -10.43 -14.96 -5.35
CA SER A 68 -11.59 -14.71 -4.48
C SER A 68 -11.39 -13.50 -3.58
N LEU A 69 -12.48 -12.95 -3.03
CA LEU A 69 -12.41 -11.87 -2.05
C LEU A 69 -11.56 -12.28 -0.84
N ALA A 70 -11.78 -13.48 -0.30
CA ALA A 70 -11.00 -14.00 0.83
C ALA A 70 -9.49 -13.97 0.56
N ASN A 71 -9.06 -14.39 -0.64
CA ASN A 71 -7.64 -14.39 -1.03
C ASN A 71 -7.10 -12.97 -1.22
N LEU A 72 -7.89 -12.04 -1.75
CA LEU A 72 -7.50 -10.63 -1.84
C LEU A 72 -7.25 -10.05 -0.44
N ILE A 73 -8.17 -10.28 0.50
CA ILE A 73 -8.03 -9.81 1.88
C ILE A 73 -6.79 -10.40 2.53
N GLU A 74 -6.51 -11.70 2.35
CA GLU A 74 -5.31 -12.35 2.86
C GLU A 74 -4.02 -11.70 2.32
N ILE A 75 -3.96 -11.43 1.01
CA ILE A 75 -2.80 -10.79 0.38
C ILE A 75 -2.60 -9.36 0.91
N LEU A 76 -3.68 -8.57 0.98
CA LEU A 76 -3.61 -7.18 1.43
C LEU A 76 -3.21 -7.10 2.90
N THR A 77 -3.82 -7.91 3.76
CA THR A 77 -3.54 -7.92 5.20
C THR A 77 -2.15 -8.47 5.50
N PHE A 78 -1.67 -9.47 4.75
CA PHE A 78 -0.27 -9.92 4.82
C PHE A 78 0.70 -8.78 4.50
N ARG A 79 0.50 -8.09 3.38
CA ARG A 79 1.33 -6.94 2.99
C ARG A 79 1.29 -5.86 4.07
N TRP A 80 0.10 -5.46 4.50
CA TRP A 80 -0.09 -4.42 5.51
C TRP A 80 0.61 -4.77 6.83
N SER A 81 0.57 -6.03 7.25
CA SER A 81 1.29 -6.50 8.43
C SER A 81 2.81 -6.37 8.28
N VAL A 82 3.36 -6.77 7.13
CA VAL A 82 4.80 -6.63 6.83
C VAL A 82 5.23 -5.17 6.81
N GLU A 83 4.38 -4.30 6.24
CA GLU A 83 4.61 -2.86 6.18
C GLU A 83 4.24 -2.12 7.49
N LYS A 84 3.86 -2.85 8.54
CA LYS A 84 3.55 -2.33 9.90
C LYS A 84 2.36 -1.37 9.94
N TRP A 85 1.37 -1.59 9.08
CA TRP A 85 0.07 -0.95 9.21
C TRP A 85 -0.63 -1.45 10.48
N LYS A 86 -1.48 -0.61 11.08
CA LYS A 86 -2.43 -1.05 12.12
C LYS A 86 -3.83 -1.03 11.55
N TYR A 87 -4.52 -2.16 11.64
CA TYR A 87 -5.86 -2.32 11.09
C TYR A 87 -6.68 -3.33 11.89
N GLU A 88 -7.99 -3.23 11.75
CA GLU A 88 -8.99 -4.10 12.33
C GLU A 88 -9.90 -4.64 11.22
N ILE A 89 -10.14 -5.96 11.22
CA ILE A 89 -11.12 -6.59 10.34
C ILE A 89 -12.47 -6.57 11.05
N VAL A 90 -13.36 -5.69 10.61
CA VAL A 90 -14.69 -5.48 11.21
C VAL A 90 -15.69 -6.51 10.72
N LYS A 91 -15.58 -6.92 9.45
CA LYS A 91 -16.41 -7.95 8.82
C LYS A 91 -15.59 -8.75 7.82
N LYS A 92 -15.80 -10.07 7.77
CA LYS A 92 -15.16 -10.99 6.81
C LYS A 92 -16.10 -12.15 6.49
N GLU A 93 -16.97 -11.92 5.51
CA GLU A 93 -17.89 -12.90 4.94
C GLU A 93 -17.40 -13.32 3.52
N PRO A 94 -18.01 -14.34 2.88
CA PRO A 94 -17.59 -14.79 1.55
C PRO A 94 -17.68 -13.72 0.45
N ASP A 95 -18.67 -12.83 0.54
CA ASP A 95 -19.04 -11.83 -0.46
C ASP A 95 -18.84 -10.38 0.03
N GLU A 96 -18.50 -10.17 1.30
CA GLU A 96 -18.31 -8.85 1.88
C GLU A 96 -17.18 -8.83 2.92
N ALA A 97 -16.33 -7.81 2.88
CA ALA A 97 -15.33 -7.57 3.90
C ALA A 97 -15.23 -6.07 4.23
N ILE A 98 -15.10 -5.75 5.52
CA ILE A 98 -14.91 -4.38 6.00
C ILE A 98 -13.65 -4.35 6.87
N ILE A 99 -12.71 -3.49 6.51
CA ILE A 99 -11.46 -3.30 7.25
C ILE A 99 -11.27 -1.82 7.57
N HIS A 100 -10.93 -1.53 8.82
CA HIS A 100 -10.55 -0.20 9.26
C HIS A 100 -9.04 -0.16 9.47
N VAL A 101 -8.36 0.78 8.80
CA VAL A 101 -6.95 1.08 9.04
C VAL A 101 -6.86 2.24 10.02
N GLU A 102 -6.31 1.97 11.19
CA GLU A 102 -6.06 2.95 12.24
C GLU A 102 -4.73 3.68 12.06
N LYS A 103 -3.74 3.03 11.45
CA LYS A 103 -2.44 3.65 11.15
C LYS A 103 -1.93 3.24 9.78
N CYS A 104 -1.91 4.21 8.88
CA CYS A 104 -1.18 4.15 7.61
C CYS A 104 0.29 4.59 7.82
N PRO A 105 1.30 3.74 7.51
CA PRO A 105 2.70 4.08 7.72
C PRO A 105 3.15 5.28 6.87
N TYR A 106 2.62 5.43 5.65
CA TYR A 106 2.91 6.59 4.80
C TYR A 106 2.45 7.90 5.44
N HIS A 107 1.23 7.90 5.98
CA HIS A 107 0.70 9.06 6.69
C HIS A 107 1.54 9.40 7.93
N GLU A 108 1.96 8.40 8.70
CA GLU A 108 2.81 8.59 9.89
C GLU A 108 4.21 9.10 9.54
N ILE A 109 4.80 8.65 8.42
CA ILE A 109 6.09 9.13 7.94
C ILE A 109 5.96 10.59 7.49
N MET A 110 4.96 10.92 6.68
CA MET A 110 4.74 12.29 6.20
C MET A 110 4.45 13.26 7.34
N LYS A 111 3.72 12.83 8.37
CA LYS A 111 3.49 13.64 9.58
C LYS A 111 4.78 14.04 10.31
N ARG A 112 5.87 13.29 10.16
CA ARG A 112 7.17 13.63 10.77
C ARG A 112 7.92 14.71 10.00
N ASN A 113 7.48 15.07 8.79
CA ASN A 113 8.07 16.13 7.99
C ASN A 113 7.06 17.29 7.81
N PRO A 114 7.11 18.32 8.69
CA PRO A 114 6.20 19.46 8.65
C PRO A 114 6.11 20.16 7.29
N GLU A 115 7.22 20.22 6.55
CA GLU A 115 7.30 20.91 5.26
C GLU A 115 6.48 20.22 4.16
N ARG A 116 6.11 18.95 4.37
CA ARG A 116 5.35 18.14 3.40
C ARG A 116 3.94 17.81 3.88
N HIS A 117 3.45 18.43 4.97
CA HIS A 117 2.11 18.17 5.49
C HIS A 117 1.01 18.54 4.48
N ASP A 118 1.21 19.59 3.69
CA ASP A 118 0.30 20.02 2.63
C ASP A 118 0.12 18.96 1.53
N LYS A 119 1.08 18.03 1.39
CA LYS A 119 1.06 16.94 0.41
C LYS A 119 0.24 15.73 0.86
N ILE A 120 -0.02 15.58 2.16
CA ILE A 120 -0.73 14.41 2.71
C ILE A 120 -2.12 14.22 2.05
N PRO A 121 -2.97 15.26 1.93
CA PRO A 121 -4.26 15.12 1.26
C PRO A 121 -4.12 14.72 -0.21
N LEU A 122 -3.11 15.25 -0.90
CA LEU A 122 -2.84 14.98 -2.32
C LEU A 122 -2.43 13.52 -2.54
N ILE A 123 -1.57 12.97 -1.68
CA ILE A 123 -1.20 11.55 -1.73
C ILE A 123 -2.44 10.67 -1.49
N CYS A 124 -3.28 11.01 -0.51
CA CYS A 124 -4.50 10.24 -0.27
C CYS A 124 -5.46 10.29 -1.46
N LYS A 125 -5.70 11.48 -2.01
CA LYS A 125 -6.69 11.70 -3.07
C LYS A 125 -6.23 11.21 -4.44
N ASP A 126 -5.02 11.58 -4.83
CA ASP A 126 -4.56 11.46 -6.21
C ASP A 126 -3.74 10.18 -6.45
N MET A 127 -3.27 9.54 -5.38
CA MET A 127 -2.55 8.28 -5.45
C MET A 127 -3.30 7.16 -4.74
N CYS A 128 -3.59 7.30 -3.43
CA CYS A 128 -4.10 6.22 -2.59
C CYS A 128 -5.42 5.63 -3.08
N ILE A 129 -6.39 6.51 -3.35
CA ILE A 129 -7.69 6.10 -3.85
C ILE A 129 -7.57 5.42 -5.23
N PRO A 130 -6.98 6.06 -6.26
CA PRO A 130 -6.89 5.46 -7.59
C PRO A 130 -6.11 4.15 -7.64
N PHE A 131 -5.05 3.99 -6.84
CA PHE A 131 -4.26 2.76 -6.89
C PHE A 131 -5.04 1.59 -6.29
N TYR A 132 -5.74 1.76 -5.17
CA TYR A 132 -6.52 0.68 -4.56
C TYR A 132 -7.67 0.24 -5.46
N GLU A 133 -8.35 1.19 -6.11
CA GLU A 133 -9.37 0.90 -7.13
C GLU A 133 -8.81 0.07 -8.29
N ASP A 134 -7.65 0.47 -8.83
CA ASP A 134 -6.98 -0.25 -9.94
C ASP A 134 -6.54 -1.66 -9.53
N ILE A 135 -5.94 -1.85 -8.35
CA ILE A 135 -5.46 -3.17 -7.93
C ILE A 135 -6.59 -4.14 -7.60
N VAL A 136 -7.69 -3.68 -7.00
CA VAL A 136 -8.86 -4.52 -6.71
C VAL A 136 -9.49 -4.99 -8.02
N LYS A 137 -9.76 -4.05 -8.93
CA LYS A 137 -10.35 -4.36 -10.24
C LYS A 137 -9.46 -5.26 -11.09
N ASN A 138 -8.13 -5.08 -11.01
CA ASN A 138 -7.18 -5.93 -11.72
C ASN A 138 -7.08 -7.34 -11.13
N PHE A 139 -7.23 -7.49 -9.81
CA PHE A 139 -7.22 -8.79 -9.16
C PHE A 139 -8.46 -9.60 -9.50
N ASN A 140 -9.64 -9.00 -9.38
CA ASN A 140 -10.90 -9.60 -9.79
C ASN A 140 -11.91 -8.49 -10.12
N SER A 141 -12.39 -8.45 -11.36
CA SER A 141 -13.32 -7.42 -11.82
C SER A 141 -14.71 -7.49 -11.18
N LYS A 142 -15.05 -8.59 -10.50
CA LYS A 142 -16.30 -8.73 -9.73
C LYS A 142 -16.19 -8.17 -8.32
N ILE A 143 -14.99 -7.86 -7.82
CA ILE A 143 -14.83 -7.24 -6.51
C ILE A 143 -14.90 -5.73 -6.67
N SER A 144 -15.82 -5.11 -5.94
CA SER A 144 -15.88 -3.66 -5.80
C SER A 144 -15.23 -3.22 -4.49
N LEU A 145 -14.75 -1.98 -4.45
CA LEU A 145 -14.18 -1.33 -3.28
C LEU A 145 -14.85 0.03 -3.10
N ASP A 146 -15.57 0.20 -2.00
CA ASP A 146 -16.10 1.48 -1.52
C ASP A 146 -15.25 1.99 -0.35
N ARG A 147 -15.00 3.29 -0.34
CA ARG A 147 -14.20 3.96 0.70
C ARG A 147 -14.80 5.35 0.94
N LYS A 148 -14.95 5.74 2.19
CA LYS A 148 -15.59 7.02 2.60
C LYS A 148 -14.76 7.81 3.60
N LYS A 149 -13.81 7.17 4.28
CA LYS A 149 -12.97 7.74 5.32
C LYS A 149 -11.50 7.64 4.93
N TYR A 150 -10.77 8.73 5.12
CA TYR A 150 -9.35 8.81 4.77
C TYR A 150 -8.58 9.62 5.79
N GLN A 151 -7.58 8.99 6.42
CA GLN A 151 -6.77 9.67 7.45
C GLN A 151 -6.09 10.94 6.93
N GLY A 152 -5.58 10.92 5.69
CA GLY A 152 -4.96 12.11 5.09
C GLY A 152 -5.95 13.20 4.67
N LEU A 153 -7.26 12.96 4.76
CA LEU A 153 -8.31 13.95 4.53
C LEU A 153 -9.00 14.38 5.83
N GLY A 154 -8.50 13.93 6.99
CA GLY A 154 -8.95 14.37 8.32
C GLY A 154 -9.76 13.33 9.11
N ASP A 155 -10.07 12.17 8.54
CA ASP A 155 -10.78 11.12 9.26
C ASP A 155 -9.87 10.39 10.29
N PRO A 156 -10.44 9.79 11.34
CA PRO A 156 -9.65 9.02 12.30
C PRO A 156 -9.05 7.75 11.70
N ILE A 157 -9.68 7.18 10.67
CA ILE A 157 -9.32 5.91 10.04
C ILE A 157 -9.37 6.02 8.51
N CYS A 158 -8.76 5.05 7.82
CA CYS A 158 -9.08 4.74 6.44
C CYS A 158 -10.01 3.52 6.42
N ASP A 159 -11.17 3.62 5.78
CA ASP A 159 -12.04 2.46 5.58
C ASP A 159 -11.78 1.77 4.25
N PHE A 160 -12.02 0.47 4.23
CA PHE A 160 -12.02 -0.39 3.06
C PHE A 160 -13.23 -1.31 3.14
N HIS A 161 -14.21 -1.07 2.27
CA HIS A 161 -15.41 -1.89 2.16
C HIS A 161 -15.39 -2.62 0.82
N PHE A 162 -15.17 -3.92 0.86
CA PHE A 162 -15.16 -4.78 -0.33
C PHE A 162 -16.47 -5.54 -0.43
N THR A 163 -17.02 -5.62 -1.64
CA THR A 163 -18.15 -6.50 -1.95
C THR A 163 -17.92 -7.26 -3.26
N VAL A 164 -18.56 -8.41 -3.42
CA VAL A 164 -18.53 -9.19 -4.66
C VAL A 164 -19.87 -9.00 -5.38
N GLU A 165 -19.82 -8.48 -6.60
CA GLU A 165 -20.97 -8.43 -7.50
C GLU A 165 -21.26 -9.84 -8.06
N GLU A 166 -22.55 -10.20 -8.16
CA GLU A 166 -23.00 -11.49 -8.73
C GLU A 166 -22.53 -11.69 -10.19
#